data_AF-R5GSM8-F1
#
_entry.id   AF-R5GSM8-F1
#
_cell.length_a   1.000
_cell.length_b   1.000
_cell.length_c   1.000
_cell.angle_alpha   90.00
_cell.angle_beta   90.00
_cell.angle_gamma   90.00
#
_symmetry.space_group_name_H-M   'P 1'
#
loop_
_entity.id
_entity.type
_entity.pdbx_description
1 polymer ?
#
loop_
_entity_poly.entity_id
_entity_poly.type
_entity_poly.pdbx_seq_one_letter_code
_entity_poly.pdbx_strand_id
1 'polypeptide(L)'
;MIASAFMSFSSVAVVDWYLNIEGHAVPLLIYAGPFPVYGFFFVLGVWLSRQPRTYKLFPLVVLLLLSLVLSMWETKWQMSFHGGGIGIKPSAYLYSAFAVFILFSRRLQDAYMGRGLVARGVQWIGGVSFGVYLVHMNFIGFAPVLSGPGRWLAGWMVTTLLTLAFIVVVKRLMPRFSVKYLGFR
;
A
#
# COMPACT_ATOMS: atom_id res chain seq x y z
N MET A 1 0.79 10.79 19.99
CA MET A 1 0.09 9.76 19.19
C MET A 1 -1.30 10.22 18.77
N ILE A 2 -2.22 10.49 19.72
CA ILE A 2 -3.61 10.88 19.42
C ILE A 2 -3.70 12.14 18.54
N ALA A 3 -3.00 13.22 18.90
CA ALA A 3 -3.01 14.45 18.10
C ALA A 3 -2.54 14.24 16.65
N SER A 4 -1.47 13.46 16.46
CA SER A 4 -0.98 13.13 15.12
C SER A 4 -1.95 12.22 14.36
N ALA A 5 -2.62 11.28 15.04
CA ALA A 5 -3.63 10.44 14.42
C ALA A 5 -4.81 11.27 13.91
N PHE A 6 -5.30 12.21 14.73
CA PHE A 6 -6.39 13.11 14.38
C PHE A 6 -6.00 14.01 13.20
N MET A 7 -4.83 14.67 13.28
CA MET A 7 -4.32 15.52 12.21
C MET A 7 -4.18 14.78 10.88
N SER A 8 -3.55 13.60 10.88
CA SER A 8 -3.38 12.80 9.66
C SER A 8 -4.72 12.32 9.11
N PHE A 9 -5.64 11.85 9.96
CA PHE A 9 -6.96 11.37 9.53
C PHE A 9 -7.81 12.50 8.96
N SER A 10 -7.86 13.66 9.61
CA SER A 10 -8.55 14.85 9.10
C SER A 10 -7.95 15.31 7.76
N SER A 11 -6.62 15.28 7.63
CA SER A 11 -5.96 15.63 6.36
C SER A 11 -6.36 14.68 5.24
N VAL A 12 -6.46 13.37 5.51
CA VAL A 12 -6.94 12.38 4.54
C VAL A 12 -8.38 12.66 4.15
N ALA A 13 -9.27 12.89 5.13
CA ALA A 13 -10.68 13.16 4.89
C ALA A 13 -10.90 14.43 4.05
N VAL A 14 -10.16 15.50 4.31
CA VAL A 14 -10.25 16.76 3.55
C VAL A 14 -9.79 16.57 2.10
N VAL A 15 -8.64 15.91 1.90
CA VAL A 15 -8.12 15.64 0.55
C VAL A 15 -9.05 14.72 -0.23
N ASP A 16 -9.57 13.68 0.41
CA ASP A 16 -10.52 12.76 -0.19
C ASP A 16 -11.83 13.46 -0.60
N TRP A 17 -12.37 14.32 0.26
CA TRP A 17 -13.56 15.10 -0.04
C TRP A 17 -13.34 16.07 -1.22
N TYR A 18 -12.24 16.82 -1.20
CA TYR A 18 -11.86 17.76 -2.26
C TYR A 18 -11.70 17.08 -3.63
N LEU A 19 -11.17 15.86 -3.63
CA LEU A 19 -10.98 15.07 -4.84
C LEU A 19 -12.27 14.41 -5.33
N ASN A 20 -12.89 13.61 -4.45
CA ASN A 20 -13.95 12.69 -4.84
C ASN A 20 -15.32 13.36 -4.89
N ILE A 21 -15.59 14.30 -3.99
CA ILE A 21 -16.90 14.96 -3.89
C ILE A 21 -16.92 16.24 -4.73
N GLU A 22 -15.94 17.13 -4.56
CA GLU A 22 -15.87 18.39 -5.32
C GLU A 22 -15.34 18.20 -6.75
N GLY A 23 -14.61 17.12 -7.03
CA GLY A 23 -14.16 16.78 -8.39
C GLY A 23 -12.92 17.54 -8.86
N HIS A 24 -12.14 18.12 -7.95
CA HIS A 24 -10.94 18.86 -8.33
C HIS A 24 -9.80 17.93 -8.75
N ALA A 25 -9.16 18.24 -9.88
CA ALA A 25 -7.95 17.56 -10.32
C ALA A 25 -6.73 18.12 -9.59
N VAL A 26 -6.10 17.32 -8.74
CA VAL A 26 -4.85 17.70 -8.05
C VAL A 26 -3.66 16.90 -8.60
N PRO A 27 -2.44 17.49 -8.58
CA PRO A 27 -1.22 16.77 -8.94
C PRO A 27 -1.02 15.49 -8.13
N LEU A 28 -0.37 14.50 -8.74
CA LEU A 28 -0.13 13.17 -8.17
C LEU A 28 0.55 13.21 -6.78
N LEU A 29 1.34 14.26 -6.51
CA LEU A 29 2.00 14.48 -5.22
C LEU A 29 1.01 14.82 -4.10
N ILE A 30 0.00 15.65 -4.38
CA ILE A 30 -1.06 16.01 -3.42
C ILE A 30 -2.01 14.83 -3.25
N TYR A 31 -2.26 14.13 -4.35
CA TYR A 31 -3.05 12.91 -4.42
C TYR A 31 -2.49 11.76 -3.55
N ALA A 32 -1.17 11.58 -3.53
CA ALA A 32 -0.49 10.61 -2.67
C ALA A 32 -0.52 11.01 -1.18
N GLY A 33 -1.11 12.16 -0.84
CA GLY A 33 -1.27 12.63 0.53
C GLY A 33 -0.17 13.62 0.93
N PRO A 34 -0.50 14.81 1.43
CA PRO A 34 0.48 15.75 1.93
C PRO A 34 1.22 15.17 3.15
N PHE A 35 2.39 15.71 3.49
CA PHE A 35 3.23 15.27 4.61
C PHE A 35 2.48 14.94 5.92
N PRO A 36 1.42 15.69 6.34
CA PRO A 36 0.62 15.35 7.51
C PRO A 36 -0.03 13.97 7.46
N VAL A 37 -0.39 13.45 6.29
CA VAL A 37 -1.03 12.13 6.12
C VAL A 37 -0.15 11.01 6.66
N TYR A 38 1.16 11.12 6.50
CA TYR A 38 2.10 10.08 6.94
C TYR A 38 2.64 10.28 8.36
N GLY A 39 2.44 11.45 8.96
CA GLY A 39 2.97 11.80 10.28
C GLY A 39 2.57 10.81 11.38
N PHE A 40 1.32 10.35 11.36
CA PHE A 40 0.84 9.33 12.29
C PHE A 40 1.62 8.02 12.18
N PHE A 41 1.92 7.52 10.97
CA PHE A 41 2.64 6.25 10.82
C PHE A 41 4.07 6.34 11.36
N PHE A 42 4.72 7.50 11.20
CA PHE A 42 6.01 7.77 11.83
C PHE A 42 5.91 7.74 13.36
N VAL A 43 4.97 8.50 13.93
CA VAL A 43 4.75 8.56 15.39
C VAL A 43 4.34 7.20 15.95
N LEU A 44 3.53 6.44 15.21
CA LEU A 44 3.09 5.09 15.55
C LEU A 44 4.29 4.14 15.59
N GLY A 45 5.21 4.20 14.63
CA GLY A 45 6.44 3.41 14.63
C GLY A 45 7.32 3.72 15.85
N VAL A 46 7.55 5.00 16.15
CA VAL A 46 8.29 5.42 17.35
C VAL A 46 7.62 4.93 18.62
N TRP A 47 6.29 5.04 18.72
CA TRP A 47 5.55 4.56 19.88
C TRP A 47 5.64 3.04 20.02
N LEU A 48 5.41 2.28 18.94
CA LEU A 48 5.49 0.81 18.93
C LEU A 48 6.88 0.31 19.36
N SER A 49 7.95 1.02 19.00
CA SER A 49 9.32 0.65 19.40
C SER A 49 9.53 0.60 20.92
N ARG A 50 8.72 1.34 21.69
CA ARG A 50 8.80 1.44 23.15
C ARG A 50 7.84 0.51 23.88
N GLN A 51 6.98 -0.19 23.15
CA GLN A 51 5.92 -1.02 23.73
C GLN A 51 6.29 -2.51 23.68
N PRO A 52 5.78 -3.33 24.62
CA PRO A 52 6.00 -4.78 24.60
C PRO A 52 5.31 -5.48 23.42
N ARG A 53 4.33 -4.83 22.77
CA ARG A 53 3.61 -5.31 21.58
C ARG A 53 2.89 -6.66 21.78
N THR A 54 2.41 -6.90 23.00
CA THR A 54 1.72 -8.14 23.46
C THR A 54 0.20 -8.01 23.49
N TYR A 55 -0.40 -7.30 22.54
CA TYR A 55 -1.86 -7.14 22.42
C TYR A 55 -2.54 -8.34 21.73
N LYS A 56 -3.86 -8.46 21.91
CA LYS A 56 -4.69 -9.49 21.26
C LYS A 56 -4.82 -9.19 19.76
N LEU A 57 -4.47 -10.15 18.91
CA LEU A 57 -4.54 -9.99 17.45
C LEU A 57 -5.96 -10.11 16.90
N PHE A 58 -6.79 -10.96 17.48
CA PHE A 58 -8.15 -11.21 16.99
C PHE A 58 -8.98 -9.93 16.76
N PRO A 59 -9.13 -9.01 17.74
CA PRO A 59 -9.90 -7.78 17.50
C PRO A 59 -9.27 -6.90 16.41
N LEU A 60 -7.94 -6.86 16.31
CA LEU A 60 -7.26 -6.09 15.26
C LEU A 60 -7.52 -6.67 13.87
N VAL A 61 -7.53 -8.00 13.73
CA VAL A 61 -7.84 -8.68 12.46
C VAL A 61 -9.28 -8.41 12.05
N VAL A 62 -10.23 -8.47 12.99
CA VAL A 62 -11.63 -8.10 12.72
C VAL A 62 -11.74 -6.65 12.24
N LEU A 63 -11.10 -5.70 12.94
CA LEU A 63 -11.09 -4.30 12.54
C LEU A 63 -10.40 -4.06 11.19
N LEU A 64 -9.34 -4.81 10.87
CA LEU A 64 -8.68 -4.79 9.56
C LEU A 64 -9.63 -5.26 8.45
N LEU A 65 -10.36 -6.35 8.66
CA LEU A 65 -11.32 -6.85 7.67
C LEU A 65 -12.51 -5.89 7.50
N LEU A 66 -13.03 -5.34 8.60
CA LEU A 66 -14.11 -4.36 8.56
C LEU A 66 -13.69 -3.08 7.82
N SER A 67 -12.50 -2.57 8.10
CA SER A 67 -11.97 -1.38 7.39
C SER A 67 -11.69 -1.65 5.91
N LEU A 68 -11.30 -2.87 5.54
CA LEU A 68 -11.18 -3.27 4.14
C LEU A 68 -12.54 -3.27 3.43
N VAL A 69 -13.56 -3.89 4.02
CA VAL A 69 -14.93 -3.88 3.47
C VAL A 69 -15.47 -2.46 3.38
N LEU A 70 -15.25 -1.65 4.42
CA LEU A 70 -15.61 -0.24 4.42
C LEU A 70 -14.91 0.52 3.28
N SER A 71 -13.66 0.18 2.97
CA SER A 71 -12.93 0.80 1.87
C SER A 71 -13.45 0.44 0.49
N MET A 72 -13.86 -0.82 0.29
CA MET A 72 -14.54 -1.22 -0.93
C MET A 72 -15.88 -0.50 -1.09
N TRP A 73 -16.65 -0.38 0.00
CA TRP A 73 -17.92 0.32 0.00
C TRP A 73 -17.75 1.82 -0.25
N GLU A 74 -16.82 2.48 0.45
CA GLU A 74 -16.49 3.90 0.26
C GLU A 74 -16.03 4.16 -1.19
N THR A 75 -15.25 3.26 -1.78
CA THR A 75 -14.89 3.35 -3.20
C THR A 75 -16.11 3.33 -4.10
N LYS A 76 -17.04 2.39 -3.89
CA LYS A 76 -18.25 2.27 -4.70
C LYS A 76 -19.15 3.49 -4.54
N TRP A 77 -19.24 4.03 -3.33
CA TRP A 77 -19.98 5.26 -3.05
C TRP A 77 -19.32 6.47 -3.70
N GLN A 78 -18.01 6.65 -3.59
CA GLN A 78 -17.27 7.75 -4.25
C GLN A 78 -17.33 7.69 -5.78
N MET A 79 -17.43 6.49 -6.37
CA MET A 79 -17.57 6.32 -7.82
C MET A 79 -18.85 6.94 -8.40
N SER A 80 -19.87 7.22 -7.58
CA SER A 80 -21.04 7.97 -8.03
C SER A 80 -20.83 9.48 -8.08
N PHE A 81 -19.64 9.96 -7.68
CA PHE A 81 -19.27 11.37 -7.67
C PHE A 81 -18.14 11.66 -8.67
N HIS A 82 -17.73 12.93 -8.74
CA HIS A 82 -16.87 13.45 -9.80
C HIS A 82 -15.45 12.88 -9.80
N GLY A 83 -14.85 12.55 -8.65
CA GLY A 83 -13.46 12.09 -8.59
C GLY A 83 -13.23 10.60 -8.81
N GLY A 84 -14.27 9.81 -9.09
CA GLY A 84 -14.14 8.42 -9.51
C GLY A 84 -13.60 7.44 -8.46
N GLY A 85 -13.60 7.82 -7.18
CA GLY A 85 -13.09 6.99 -6.08
C GLY A 85 -11.57 6.87 -6.05
N ILE A 86 -10.86 7.89 -6.50
CA ILE A 86 -9.41 7.90 -6.67
C ILE A 86 -8.84 8.64 -5.44
N GLY A 87 -7.89 8.05 -4.70
CA GLY A 87 -7.18 8.71 -3.59
C GLY A 87 -6.92 7.83 -2.38
N ILE A 88 -6.22 8.37 -1.38
CA ILE A 88 -6.15 7.78 -0.05
C ILE A 88 -7.45 8.09 0.68
N LYS A 89 -8.12 7.03 1.15
CA LYS A 89 -9.43 7.12 1.80
C LYS A 89 -9.32 6.98 3.31
N PRO A 90 -10.20 7.63 4.09
CA PRO A 90 -10.29 7.41 5.54
C PRO A 90 -10.37 5.94 5.94
N SER A 91 -11.16 5.12 5.25
CA SER A 91 -11.26 3.67 5.53
C SER A 91 -9.96 2.92 5.22
N ALA A 92 -9.30 3.24 4.09
CA ALA A 92 -8.03 2.65 3.68
C ALA A 92 -6.90 3.04 4.65
N TYR A 93 -7.00 4.24 5.22
CA TYR A 93 -6.10 4.73 6.26
C TYR A 93 -6.23 3.93 7.56
N LEU A 94 -7.47 3.66 8.01
CA LEU A 94 -7.74 2.79 9.16
C LEU A 94 -7.24 1.37 8.92
N TYR A 95 -7.51 0.81 7.73
CA TYR A 95 -6.98 -0.48 7.31
C TYR A 95 -5.46 -0.55 7.49
N SER A 96 -4.76 0.46 6.98
CA SER A 96 -3.30 0.55 7.06
C SER A 96 -2.81 0.66 8.52
N ALA A 97 -3.51 1.42 9.36
CA ALA A 97 -3.19 1.53 10.79
C ALA A 97 -3.29 0.17 11.49
N PHE A 98 -4.39 -0.56 11.31
CA PHE A 98 -4.56 -1.89 11.89
C PHE A 98 -3.56 -2.91 11.34
N ALA A 99 -3.24 -2.82 10.06
CA ALA A 99 -2.20 -3.66 9.45
C ALA A 99 -0.84 -3.43 10.12
N VAL A 100 -0.45 -2.18 10.37
CA VAL A 100 0.80 -1.86 11.09
C VAL A 100 0.79 -2.45 12.50
N PHE A 101 -0.30 -2.31 13.26
CA PHE A 101 -0.39 -2.95 14.58
C PHE A 101 -0.24 -4.48 14.48
N ILE A 102 -0.93 -5.15 13.55
CA ILE A 102 -0.82 -6.61 13.42
C ILE A 102 0.61 -7.02 13.06
N LEU A 103 1.22 -6.33 12.08
CA LEU A 103 2.54 -6.64 11.54
C LEU A 103 3.65 -6.48 12.58
N PHE A 104 3.55 -5.49 13.46
CA PHE A 104 4.54 -5.23 14.49
C PHE A 104 4.29 -6.00 15.80
N SER A 105 3.25 -6.82 15.87
CA SER A 105 2.95 -7.61 17.08
C SER A 105 4.05 -8.62 17.39
N ARG A 106 4.32 -8.83 18.69
CA ARG A 106 5.34 -9.80 19.13
C ARG A 106 5.03 -11.22 18.66
N ARG A 107 3.75 -11.61 18.68
CA ARG A 107 3.29 -12.92 18.19
C ARG A 107 3.64 -13.16 16.73
N LEU A 108 3.46 -12.14 15.87
CA LEU A 108 3.80 -12.28 14.45
C LEU A 108 5.31 -12.26 14.25
N GLN A 109 6.04 -11.43 15.02
CA GLN A 109 7.50 -11.43 15.01
C GLN A 109 8.07 -12.80 15.39
N ASP A 110 7.58 -13.43 16.46
CA ASP A 110 8.01 -14.75 16.91
C ASP A 110 7.67 -15.84 15.86
N ALA A 111 6.46 -15.77 15.29
CA ALA A 111 6.04 -16.67 14.22
C ALA A 111 6.89 -16.52 12.95
N TYR A 112 7.34 -15.30 12.66
CA TYR A 112 8.22 -14.98 11.55
C TYR A 112 9.65 -15.49 11.77
N MET A 113 10.20 -15.33 12.99
CA MET A 113 11.53 -15.80 13.34
C MET A 113 11.65 -17.33 13.34
N GLY A 114 10.56 -18.06 13.59
CA GLY A 114 10.56 -19.52 13.68
C GLY A 114 10.45 -20.30 12.35
N ARG A 115 10.26 -19.64 11.19
CA ARG A 115 9.96 -20.33 9.90
C ARG A 115 10.80 -19.83 8.73
N GLY A 116 11.93 -20.50 8.47
CA GLY A 116 12.90 -20.06 7.47
C GLY A 116 12.40 -19.97 6.02
N LEU A 117 11.46 -20.82 5.57
CA LEU A 117 10.95 -20.77 4.18
C LEU A 117 9.90 -19.68 3.96
N VAL A 118 8.91 -19.59 4.85
CA VAL A 118 7.86 -18.56 4.78
C VAL A 118 8.46 -17.17 4.98
N ALA A 119 9.38 -17.02 5.95
CA ALA A 119 10.07 -15.76 6.19
C ALA A 119 10.87 -15.31 4.97
N ARG A 120 11.63 -16.23 4.34
CA ARG A 120 12.36 -15.96 3.09
C ARG A 120 11.44 -15.56 1.94
N GLY A 121 10.30 -16.23 1.78
CA GLY A 121 9.31 -15.87 0.77
C GLY A 121 8.77 -14.45 0.96
N VAL A 122 8.37 -14.11 2.18
CA VAL A 122 7.88 -12.76 2.53
C VAL A 122 8.97 -11.70 2.35
N GLN A 123 10.21 -12.00 2.75
CA GLN A 123 11.38 -11.12 2.53
C GLN A 123 11.61 -10.87 1.04
N TRP A 124 11.55 -11.93 0.23
CA TRP A 124 11.73 -11.82 -1.21
C TRP A 124 10.63 -10.99 -1.85
N ILE A 125 9.36 -11.25 -1.52
CA ILE A 125 8.21 -10.45 -1.99
C ILE A 125 8.40 -8.99 -1.57
N GLY A 126 8.81 -8.73 -0.32
CA GLY A 126 9.07 -7.39 0.19
C GLY A 126 10.25 -6.68 -0.48
N GLY A 127 11.30 -7.41 -0.89
CA GLY A 127 12.42 -6.84 -1.64
C GLY A 127 12.04 -6.42 -3.06
N VAL A 128 11.12 -7.16 -3.68
CA VAL A 128 10.64 -6.89 -5.04
C VAL A 128 9.47 -5.89 -5.07
N SER A 129 8.69 -5.79 -4.00
CA SER A 129 7.45 -4.99 -3.96
C SER A 129 7.64 -3.51 -4.26
N PHE A 130 8.71 -2.88 -3.74
CA PHE A 130 9.03 -1.48 -4.04
C PHE A 130 9.34 -1.28 -5.53
N GLY A 131 10.03 -2.25 -6.14
CA GLY A 131 10.31 -2.22 -7.57
C GLY A 131 9.05 -2.40 -8.41
N VAL A 132 8.15 -3.28 -8.00
CA VAL A 132 6.83 -3.41 -8.64
C VAL A 132 6.09 -2.08 -8.54
N TYR A 133 5.99 -1.48 -7.35
CA TYR A 133 5.30 -0.21 -7.15
C TYR A 133 5.76 0.90 -8.11
N LEU A 134 7.07 1.04 -8.35
CA LEU A 134 7.61 2.08 -9.23
C LEU A 134 7.37 1.84 -10.72
N VAL A 135 7.46 0.59 -11.18
CA VAL A 135 7.52 0.31 -12.62
C VAL A 135 6.24 -0.32 -13.16
N HIS A 136 5.43 -0.94 -12.31
CA HIS A 136 4.26 -1.72 -12.74
C HIS A 136 3.27 -0.88 -13.55
N MET A 137 3.06 0.38 -13.17
CA MET A 137 2.16 1.29 -13.89
C MET A 137 2.60 1.54 -15.33
N ASN A 138 3.91 1.52 -15.63
CA ASN A 138 4.41 1.64 -17.00
C ASN A 138 4.01 0.44 -17.87
N PHE A 139 3.87 -0.74 -17.27
CA PHE A 139 3.50 -1.98 -17.99
C PHE A 139 1.99 -2.15 -18.17
N ILE A 140 1.15 -1.50 -17.34
CA ILE A 140 -0.31 -1.57 -17.45
C ILE A 140 -0.79 -1.10 -18.83
N GLY A 141 -0.17 -0.06 -19.39
CA GLY A 141 -0.50 0.44 -20.73
C GLY A 141 -0.26 -0.59 -21.86
N PHE A 142 0.66 -1.53 -21.68
CA PHE A 142 0.98 -2.57 -22.67
C PHE A 142 0.14 -3.83 -22.50
N ALA A 143 -0.54 -4.01 -21.36
CA ALA A 143 -1.32 -5.21 -21.08
C ALA A 143 -2.40 -5.49 -22.15
N PRO A 144 -3.24 -4.52 -22.56
CA PRO A 144 -4.30 -4.77 -23.54
C PRO A 144 -3.76 -5.12 -24.94
N VAL A 145 -2.57 -4.63 -25.29
CA VAL A 145 -1.91 -4.90 -26.59
C VAL A 145 -1.48 -6.36 -26.68
N LEU A 146 -0.99 -6.93 -25.57
CA LEU A 146 -0.44 -8.29 -25.53
C LEU A 146 -1.49 -9.35 -25.16
N SER A 147 -2.41 -9.05 -24.25
CA SER A 147 -3.42 -10.01 -23.80
C SER A 147 -4.73 -9.95 -24.59
N GLY A 148 -4.95 -8.89 -25.35
CA GLY A 148 -6.22 -8.55 -25.97
C GLY A 148 -7.15 -7.77 -25.02
N PRO A 149 -7.99 -6.86 -25.56
CA PRO A 149 -8.90 -6.04 -24.77
C PRO A 149 -9.95 -6.91 -24.06
N GLY A 150 -10.37 -6.47 -22.86
CA GLY A 150 -11.41 -7.14 -22.05
C GLY A 150 -10.96 -8.37 -21.26
N ARG A 151 -9.76 -8.90 -21.49
CA ARG A 151 -9.23 -10.07 -20.76
C ARG A 151 -8.48 -9.65 -19.49
N TRP A 152 -9.20 -9.21 -18.47
CA TRP A 152 -8.63 -8.67 -17.23
C TRP A 152 -7.59 -9.59 -16.58
N LEU A 153 -7.91 -10.88 -16.38
CA LEU A 153 -7.01 -11.82 -15.72
C LEU A 153 -5.72 -12.06 -16.52
N ALA A 154 -5.83 -12.16 -17.85
CA ALA A 154 -4.68 -12.31 -18.73
C ALA A 154 -3.81 -11.06 -18.74
N GLY A 155 -4.42 -9.87 -18.83
CA GLY A 155 -3.71 -8.58 -18.75
C GLY A 155 -3.00 -8.41 -17.41
N TRP A 156 -3.63 -8.80 -16.30
CA TRP A 156 -3.01 -8.78 -14.97
C TRP A 156 -1.80 -9.72 -14.90
N MET A 157 -1.92 -10.96 -15.39
CA MET A 157 -0.79 -11.90 -15.44
C MET A 157 0.36 -11.37 -16.31
N VAL A 158 0.08 -10.89 -17.51
CA VAL A 158 1.09 -10.34 -18.43
C VAL A 158 1.81 -9.16 -17.81
N THR A 159 1.07 -8.20 -17.24
CA THR A 159 1.65 -7.02 -16.59
C THR A 159 2.56 -7.41 -15.43
N THR A 160 2.12 -8.36 -14.61
CA THR A 160 2.90 -8.86 -13.46
C THR A 160 4.17 -9.56 -13.92
N LEU A 161 4.08 -10.45 -14.92
CA LEU A 161 5.22 -11.16 -15.47
C LEU A 161 6.24 -10.22 -16.12
N LEU A 162 5.79 -9.24 -16.92
CA LEU A 162 6.67 -8.24 -17.53
C LEU A 162 7.37 -7.39 -16.47
N THR A 163 6.65 -6.97 -15.44
CA THR A 163 7.24 -6.19 -14.33
C THR A 163 8.32 -6.99 -13.61
N LEU A 164 8.04 -8.26 -13.28
CA LEU A 164 9.01 -9.13 -12.62
C LEU A 164 10.22 -9.41 -13.52
N ALA A 165 10.00 -9.69 -14.81
CA ALA A 165 11.06 -9.91 -15.79
C ALA A 165 11.96 -8.67 -15.90
N PHE A 166 11.38 -7.48 -15.99
CA PHE A 166 12.12 -6.22 -16.03
C PHE A 166 13.00 -6.04 -14.78
N ILE A 167 12.45 -6.25 -13.58
CA ILE A 167 13.21 -6.14 -12.33
C ILE A 167 14.38 -7.13 -12.32
N VAL A 168 14.16 -8.38 -12.73
CA VAL A 168 15.20 -9.41 -12.79
C VAL A 168 16.28 -9.05 -13.80
N VAL A 169 15.91 -8.59 -15.00
CA VAL A 169 16.84 -8.19 -16.05
C VAL A 169 17.68 -6.99 -15.61
N VAL A 170 17.06 -5.95 -15.04
CA VAL A 170 17.78 -4.75 -14.56
C VAL A 170 18.73 -5.09 -13.41
N LYS A 171 18.32 -5.94 -12.47
CA LYS A 171 19.19 -6.43 -11.40
C LYS A 171 20.39 -7.20 -11.95
N ARG A 172 20.21 -7.98 -13.02
CA ARG A 172 21.26 -8.79 -13.63
C ARG A 172 22.23 -7.96 -14.49
N LEU A 173 21.73 -7.00 -15.26
CA LEU A 173 22.53 -6.18 -16.16
C LEU A 173 23.23 -5.03 -15.44
N MET A 174 22.57 -4.40 -14.45
CA MET A 174 23.06 -3.17 -13.81
C MET A 174 22.83 -3.19 -12.29
N PRO A 175 23.47 -4.10 -11.53
CA PRO A 175 23.19 -4.32 -10.12
C PRO A 175 23.45 -3.08 -9.23
N ARG A 176 24.47 -2.27 -9.55
CA ARG A 176 24.78 -1.04 -8.80
C ARG A 176 23.73 0.05 -9.04
N PHE A 177 23.19 0.14 -10.26
CA PHE A 177 22.16 1.13 -10.61
C PHE A 177 20.81 0.75 -10.01
N SER A 178 20.45 -0.55 -10.08
CA SER A 178 19.18 -1.06 -9.58
C SER A 178 18.99 -0.81 -8.08
N VAL A 179 20.05 -0.99 -7.28
CA VAL A 179 19.99 -0.75 -5.84
C VAL A 179 20.01 0.74 -5.50
N LYS A 180 20.88 1.53 -6.16
CA LYS A 180 21.11 2.94 -5.82
C LYS A 180 19.98 3.87 -6.25
N TYR A 181 19.43 3.67 -7.45
CA TYR A 181 18.47 4.60 -8.05
C TYR A 181 17.04 4.07 -8.09
N LEU A 182 16.87 2.75 -8.23
CA LEU A 182 15.55 2.13 -8.34
C LEU A 182 15.10 1.45 -7.04
N GLY A 183 16.02 1.31 -6.06
CA GLY A 183 15.72 0.66 -4.78
C GLY A 183 15.40 -0.84 -4.91
N PHE A 184 15.75 -1.48 -6.03
CA PHE A 184 15.52 -2.91 -6.25
C PHE A 184 16.53 -3.71 -5.44
N ARG A 185 16.13 -4.12 -4.22
CA ARG A 185 16.94 -4.96 -3.31
C ARG A 185 16.72 -6.43 -3.60
#